data_AF-A0A7J2U5N7-F1
#
_entry.id   AF-A0A7J2U5N7-F1
#
_cell.length_a   1.000
_cell.length_b   1.000
_cell.length_c   1.000
_cell.angle_alpha   90.00
_cell.angle_beta   90.00
_cell.angle_gamma   90.00
#
_symmetry.space_group_name_H-M   'P 1'
#
loop_
_entity.id
_entity.type
_entity.pdbx_description
1 polymer ?
#
loop_
_entity_poly.entity_id
_entity_poly.type
_entity_poly.pdbx_seq_one_letter_code
_entity_poly.pdbx_strand_id
1 'polypeptide(L)'
;MPLSPGVDVPAYIIAAVLGIVLCFWGLQLSRFIASLTLAAVLGYLTYTYTYTAFNSIALAVIFMLIAIAIGFAFGFTFFKLGLSIIFGYMIASIITRSIIGFRETALIVILTIAFAILVYVLSRYVIALLFVATGSALLYKSLVVLGLSQTISLIVVIIIAATGIYNQIKTKI
;
A
#
# COMPACT_ATOMS: atom_id res chain seq x y z
N MET A 1 -24.09 -25.62 4.87
CA MET A 1 -24.52 -24.92 6.10
C MET A 1 -25.43 -23.77 5.68
N PRO A 2 -26.64 -23.64 6.23
CA PRO A 2 -27.49 -22.48 5.95
C PRO A 2 -26.80 -21.19 6.40
N LEU A 3 -26.90 -20.13 5.59
CA LEU A 3 -26.36 -18.81 5.92
C LEU A 3 -27.02 -18.32 7.22
N SER A 4 -26.22 -17.81 8.16
CA SER A 4 -26.77 -17.16 9.36
C SER A 4 -27.74 -16.05 8.93
N PRO A 5 -28.92 -15.93 9.57
CA PRO A 5 -29.78 -14.77 9.34
C PRO A 5 -28.98 -13.50 9.62
N GLY A 6 -28.90 -12.59 8.65
CA GLY A 6 -28.10 -11.36 8.71
C GLY A 6 -26.79 -11.34 7.90
N VAL A 7 -26.51 -12.37 7.10
CA VAL A 7 -25.36 -12.33 6.17
C VAL A 7 -25.72 -11.51 4.93
N ASP A 8 -25.11 -10.34 4.80
CA ASP A 8 -25.21 -9.49 3.61
C ASP A 8 -24.45 -10.11 2.43
N VAL A 9 -25.09 -11.06 1.76
CA VAL A 9 -24.55 -11.77 0.58
C VAL A 9 -23.91 -10.81 -0.45
N PRO A 10 -24.50 -9.65 -0.79
CA PRO A 10 -23.88 -8.71 -1.74
C PRO A 10 -22.53 -8.18 -1.26
N ALA A 11 -22.37 -7.91 0.04
CA ALA A 11 -21.12 -7.39 0.60
C ALA A 11 -19.98 -8.41 0.46
N TYR A 12 -20.25 -9.69 0.69
CA TYR A 12 -19.26 -10.76 0.54
C TYR A 12 -18.90 -11.05 -0.92
N ILE A 13 -19.84 -10.86 -1.85
CA ILE A 13 -19.53 -10.94 -3.29
C ILE A 13 -18.59 -9.79 -3.67
N ILE A 14 -18.89 -8.56 -3.25
CA ILE A 14 -18.02 -7.39 -3.50
C ILE A 14 -16.65 -7.61 -2.87
N ALA A 15 -16.60 -8.13 -1.63
CA ALA A 15 -15.36 -8.50 -0.98
C ALA A 15 -14.58 -9.53 -1.79
N ALA A 16 -15.19 -10.65 -2.23
CA ALA A 16 -14.52 -11.64 -3.05
C ALA A 16 -13.91 -11.02 -4.33
N VAL A 17 -14.65 -10.17 -5.03
CA VAL A 17 -14.18 -9.45 -6.22
C VAL A 17 -13.00 -8.52 -5.87
N LEU A 18 -13.11 -7.73 -4.81
CA LEU A 18 -12.02 -6.87 -4.33
C LEU A 18 -10.78 -7.70 -3.94
N GLY A 19 -10.96 -8.86 -3.32
CA GLY A 19 -9.87 -9.77 -2.97
C GLY A 19 -9.11 -10.25 -4.20
N ILE A 20 -9.83 -10.61 -5.27
CA ILE A 20 -9.23 -10.96 -6.56
C ILE A 20 -8.48 -9.75 -7.15
N VAL A 21 -9.10 -8.56 -7.17
CA VAL A 21 -8.46 -7.34 -7.69
C VAL A 21 -7.18 -7.02 -6.92
N LEU A 22 -7.17 -7.14 -5.58
CA LEU A 22 -5.97 -6.93 -4.77
C LEU A 22 -4.87 -7.96 -5.08
N CYS A 23 -5.24 -9.23 -5.29
CA CYS A 23 -4.30 -10.28 -5.65
C CYS A 23 -3.62 -10.05 -7.00
N PHE A 24 -4.29 -9.48 -8.00
CA PHE A 24 -3.71 -9.30 -9.33
C PHE A 24 -3.18 -7.88 -9.59
N TRP A 25 -3.84 -6.86 -9.05
CA TRP A 25 -3.64 -5.44 -9.37
C TRP A 25 -3.22 -4.60 -8.16
N GLY A 26 -2.97 -5.22 -7.00
CA GLY A 26 -2.69 -4.51 -5.75
C GLY A 26 -1.53 -3.50 -5.86
N LEU A 27 -0.49 -3.82 -6.62
CA LEU A 27 0.62 -2.88 -6.79
C LEU A 27 0.23 -1.66 -7.67
N GLN A 28 -0.48 -1.86 -8.77
CA GLN A 28 -1.02 -0.75 -9.58
C GLN A 28 -1.97 0.11 -8.75
N LEU A 29 -2.82 -0.51 -7.94
CA LEU A 29 -3.72 0.18 -7.02
C LEU A 29 -2.92 1.02 -6.01
N SER A 30 -1.87 0.45 -5.41
CA SER A 30 -1.02 1.16 -4.44
C SER A 30 -0.32 2.38 -5.07
N ARG A 31 0.12 2.24 -6.33
CA ARG A 31 0.72 3.34 -7.11
C ARG A 31 -0.29 4.44 -7.32
N PHE A 32 -1.48 4.07 -7.78
CA PHE A 32 -2.55 5.02 -8.06
C PHE A 32 -2.99 5.76 -6.79
N ILE A 33 -3.26 5.04 -5.70
CA ILE A 33 -3.70 5.64 -4.43
C ILE A 33 -2.61 6.54 -3.85
N ALA A 34 -1.35 6.10 -3.81
CA ALA A 34 -0.24 6.91 -3.30
C ALA A 34 -0.04 8.20 -4.11
N SER A 35 -0.08 8.09 -5.44
CA SER A 35 0.03 9.23 -6.35
C SER A 35 -1.15 10.19 -6.21
N LEU A 36 -2.37 9.67 -6.15
CA LEU A 36 -3.59 10.48 -5.95
C LEU A 36 -3.55 11.23 -4.61
N THR A 37 -3.13 10.55 -3.55
CA THR A 37 -3.03 11.13 -2.20
C THR A 37 -2.01 12.27 -2.17
N LEU A 38 -0.81 12.06 -2.73
CA LEU A 38 0.20 13.12 -2.77
C LEU A 38 -0.25 14.29 -3.67
N ALA A 39 -0.86 14.00 -4.81
CA ALA A 39 -1.40 15.02 -5.72
C ALA A 39 -2.45 15.89 -5.04
N ALA A 40 -3.38 15.29 -4.30
CA ALA A 40 -4.40 16.01 -3.55
C ALA A 40 -3.79 16.90 -2.46
N VAL A 41 -2.84 16.37 -1.68
CA VAL A 41 -2.16 17.13 -0.61
C VAL A 41 -1.36 18.30 -1.20
N LEU A 42 -0.52 18.06 -2.21
CA LEU A 42 0.27 19.12 -2.84
C LEU A 42 -0.63 20.15 -3.52
N GLY A 43 -1.65 19.72 -4.27
CA GLY A 43 -2.61 20.63 -4.89
C GLY A 43 -3.28 21.56 -3.86
N TYR A 44 -3.77 21.00 -2.76
CA TYR A 44 -4.39 21.78 -1.68
C TYR A 44 -3.43 22.78 -1.03
N LEU A 45 -2.21 22.34 -0.69
CA LEU A 45 -1.21 23.20 -0.08
C LEU A 45 -0.81 24.34 -1.04
N THR A 46 -0.51 24.02 -2.29
CA THR A 46 -0.13 25.02 -3.29
C THR A 46 -1.26 26.01 -3.55
N TYR A 47 -2.51 25.55 -3.69
CA TYR A 47 -3.65 26.45 -3.84
C TYR A 47 -3.74 27.46 -2.69
N THR A 48 -3.68 26.96 -1.45
CA THR A 48 -3.84 27.79 -0.25
C THR A 48 -2.72 28.83 -0.16
N TYR A 49 -1.46 28.42 -0.28
CA TYR A 49 -0.32 29.34 -0.17
C TYR A 49 -0.26 30.33 -1.34
N THR A 50 -0.49 29.89 -2.58
CA THR A 50 -0.48 30.79 -3.74
C THR A 50 -1.62 31.80 -3.68
N TYR A 51 -2.82 31.40 -3.24
CA TYR A 51 -3.93 32.34 -3.06
C TYR A 51 -3.59 33.39 -2.01
N THR A 52 -3.01 32.99 -0.86
CA THR A 52 -2.61 33.96 0.19
C THR A 52 -1.49 34.89 -0.26
N ALA A 53 -0.56 34.43 -1.11
CA ALA A 53 0.58 35.23 -1.54
C ALA A 53 0.22 36.24 -2.64
N PHE A 54 -0.62 35.85 -3.61
CA PHE A 54 -0.90 36.65 -4.80
C PHE A 54 -2.32 37.24 -4.83
N ASN A 55 -3.21 36.85 -3.90
CA ASN A 55 -4.62 37.23 -3.87
C ASN A 55 -5.36 37.02 -5.21
N SER A 56 -4.90 36.07 -6.03
CA SER A 56 -5.45 35.79 -7.36
C SER A 56 -5.86 34.33 -7.46
N ILE A 57 -7.17 34.11 -7.66
CA ILE A 57 -7.74 32.77 -7.83
C ILE A 57 -7.17 32.09 -9.08
N ALA A 58 -7.07 32.84 -10.19
CA ALA A 58 -6.59 32.30 -11.46
C ALA A 58 -5.16 31.74 -11.32
N LEU A 59 -4.27 32.50 -10.66
CA LEU A 59 -2.89 32.07 -10.44
C LEU A 59 -2.83 30.85 -9.50
N ALA A 60 -3.62 30.86 -8.42
CA ALA A 60 -3.69 29.75 -7.46
C ALA A 60 -4.14 28.43 -8.12
N VAL A 61 -5.14 28.49 -9.02
CA VAL A 61 -5.61 27.33 -9.77
C VAL A 61 -4.54 26.80 -10.73
N ILE A 62 -3.83 27.66 -11.44
CA ILE A 62 -2.75 27.24 -12.36
C ILE A 62 -1.65 26.50 -11.58
N PHE A 63 -1.18 27.08 -10.47
CA PHE A 63 -0.15 26.44 -9.64
C PHE A 63 -0.64 25.15 -8.96
N MET A 64 -1.91 25.09 -8.55
CA MET A 64 -2.53 23.87 -8.03
C MET A 64 -2.49 22.74 -9.07
N LEU A 65 -2.87 23.00 -10.32
CA LEU A 65 -2.87 22.00 -11.38
C LEU A 65 -1.45 21.48 -11.68
N ILE A 66 -0.45 22.37 -11.67
CA ILE A 66 0.96 21.99 -11.80
C ILE A 66 1.38 21.10 -10.62
N ALA A 67 1.04 21.48 -9.39
CA ALA A 67 1.36 20.70 -8.19
C ALA A 67 0.69 19.31 -8.18
N ILE A 68 -0.55 19.21 -8.66
CA ILE A 68 -1.26 17.93 -8.85
C ILE A 68 -0.50 17.04 -9.84
N ALA A 69 -0.06 17.60 -10.99
CA ALA A 69 0.70 16.84 -11.97
C ALA A 69 2.02 16.31 -11.40
N ILE A 70 2.73 17.14 -10.64
CA ILE A 70 3.96 16.75 -9.92
C ILE A 70 3.66 15.65 -8.90
N GLY A 71 2.60 15.81 -8.10
CA GLY A 71 2.20 14.81 -7.10
C GLY A 71 1.84 13.46 -7.72
N PHE A 72 1.18 13.45 -8.87
CA PHE A 72 0.91 12.22 -9.61
C PHE A 72 2.19 11.52 -10.07
N ALA A 73 3.16 12.29 -10.59
CA ALA A 73 4.43 11.76 -11.10
C ALA A 73 5.32 11.18 -9.99
N PHE A 74 5.38 11.82 -8.82
CA PHE A 74 6.32 11.45 -7.75
C PHE A 74 5.69 10.70 -6.56
N GLY A 75 4.36 10.65 -6.46
CA GLY A 75 3.70 10.15 -5.25
C GLY A 75 4.04 8.71 -4.87
N PHE A 76 4.13 7.82 -5.86
CA PHE A 76 4.57 6.45 -5.57
C PHE A 76 6.02 6.38 -5.06
N THR A 77 6.91 7.23 -5.57
CA THR A 77 8.32 7.26 -5.13
C THR A 77 8.42 7.75 -3.68
N PHE A 78 7.71 8.82 -3.33
CA PHE A 78 7.61 9.32 -1.96
C PHE A 78 7.00 8.29 -1.01
N PHE A 79 5.96 7.57 -1.45
CA PHE A 79 5.36 6.49 -0.66
C PHE A 79 6.35 5.36 -0.37
N LYS A 80 7.11 4.90 -1.38
CA LYS A 80 8.16 3.90 -1.16
C LYS A 80 9.23 4.40 -0.19
N LEU A 81 9.62 5.67 -0.32
CA LEU A 81 10.63 6.29 0.54
C LEU A 81 10.13 6.38 1.98
N GLY A 82 8.91 6.87 2.20
CA GLY A 82 8.28 6.95 3.51
C GLY A 82 8.17 5.58 4.18
N LEU A 83 7.66 4.57 3.46
CA LEU A 83 7.63 3.19 3.97
C LEU A 83 9.02 2.69 4.35
N SER A 84 10.02 2.93 3.50
CA SER A 84 11.38 2.44 3.75
C SER A 84 12.02 3.07 4.99
N ILE A 85 11.78 4.35 5.23
CA ILE A 85 12.29 5.04 6.43
C ILE A 85 11.58 4.52 7.68
N ILE A 86 10.25 4.39 7.65
CA ILE A 86 9.48 3.91 8.81
C ILE A 86 9.89 2.49 9.18
N PHE A 87 9.91 1.56 8.22
CA PHE A 87 10.33 0.18 8.46
C PHE A 87 11.81 0.07 8.84
N GLY A 88 12.68 0.86 8.19
CA GLY A 88 14.11 0.92 8.52
C GLY A 88 14.34 1.37 9.96
N TYR A 89 13.61 2.40 10.41
CA TYR A 89 13.67 2.89 11.78
C TYR A 89 13.12 1.85 12.77
N MET A 90 11.99 1.21 12.46
CA MET A 90 11.42 0.16 13.30
C MET A 90 12.43 -0.98 13.52
N ILE A 91 13.03 -1.51 12.44
CA ILE A 91 14.02 -2.59 12.52
C ILE A 91 15.25 -2.14 13.31
N ALA A 92 15.80 -0.96 13.00
CA ALA A 92 16.95 -0.41 13.71
C ALA A 92 16.66 -0.27 15.21
N SER A 93 15.49 0.28 15.58
CA SER A 93 15.10 0.47 16.97
C SER A 93 14.96 -0.84 17.75
N ILE A 94 14.42 -1.90 17.12
CA ILE A 94 14.29 -3.23 17.72
C ILE A 94 15.66 -3.85 17.95
N ILE A 95 16.56 -3.77 16.96
CA ILE A 95 17.92 -4.32 17.08
C ILE A 95 18.70 -3.61 18.18
N THR A 96 18.69 -2.28 18.18
CA THR A 96 19.44 -1.50 19.17
C THR A 96 18.89 -1.71 20.58
N ARG A 97 17.56 -1.82 20.74
CA ARG A 97 16.93 -2.06 22.05
C ARG A 97 17.12 -3.49 22.57
N SER A 98 16.94 -4.49 21.72
CA SER A 98 16.82 -5.89 22.15
C SER A 98 18.13 -6.67 22.08
N ILE A 99 19.07 -6.28 21.20
CA ILE A 99 20.29 -7.06 20.95
C ILE A 99 21.53 -6.36 21.53
N ILE A 100 21.65 -5.04 21.31
CA ILE A 100 22.89 -4.31 21.64
C ILE A 100 22.85 -3.74 23.06
N GLY A 101 21.66 -3.42 23.60
CA GLY A 101 21.50 -2.90 24.97
C GLY A 101 21.97 -1.45 25.17
N PHE A 102 22.64 -0.85 24.19
CA PHE A 102 23.06 0.54 24.19
C PHE A 102 22.10 1.41 23.37
N ARG A 103 21.67 2.56 23.93
CA ARG A 103 20.78 3.53 23.26
C ARG A 103 21.55 4.68 22.63
N GLU A 104 22.61 4.38 21.87
CA GLU A 104 23.30 5.42 21.13
C GLU A 104 22.47 5.89 19.93
N THR A 105 22.10 7.17 19.94
CA THR A 105 21.28 7.80 18.90
C THR A 105 21.97 7.75 17.54
N ALA A 106 23.29 7.92 17.50
CA ALA A 106 24.08 7.84 16.27
C ALA A 106 23.97 6.46 15.59
N LEU A 107 24.06 5.38 16.37
CA LEU A 107 23.97 4.01 15.86
C LEU A 107 22.57 3.70 15.29
N ILE A 108 21.51 4.21 15.92
CA ILE A 108 20.13 4.07 15.42
C ILE A 108 19.98 4.75 14.05
N VAL A 109 20.54 5.96 13.88
CA VAL A 109 20.43 6.71 12.62
C VAL A 109 21.16 5.97 11.50
N ILE A 110 22.39 5.50 11.73
CA ILE A 110 23.18 4.78 10.72
C ILE A 110 22.47 3.49 10.30
N LEU A 111 21.98 2.69 11.26
CA LEU A 111 21.22 1.48 10.97
C LEU A 111 19.91 1.79 10.23
N THR A 112 19.23 2.87 10.59
CA THR A 112 17.99 3.30 9.91
C THR A 112 18.26 3.58 8.43
N ILE A 113 19.34 4.28 8.10
CA ILE A 113 19.72 4.56 6.71
C ILE A 113 20.02 3.26 5.96
N ALA A 114 20.82 2.38 6.56
CA ALA A 114 21.17 1.09 5.95
C ALA A 114 19.94 0.22 5.67
N PHE A 115 19.06 0.06 6.67
CA PHE A 115 17.82 -0.71 6.50
C PHE A 115 16.81 -0.01 5.59
N ALA A 116 16.73 1.32 5.60
CA ALA A 116 15.85 2.05 4.68
C ALA A 116 16.26 1.80 3.22
N ILE A 117 17.54 1.81 2.89
CA ILE A 117 18.00 1.48 1.52
C ILE A 117 17.59 0.06 1.14
N LEU A 118 17.82 -0.90 2.04
CA LEU A 118 17.47 -2.31 1.82
C LEU A 118 15.95 -2.49 1.63
N VAL A 119 15.14 -1.92 2.52
CA VAL A 119 13.68 -1.96 2.43
C VAL A 119 13.19 -1.20 1.20
N TYR A 120 13.84 -0.11 0.79
CA TYR A 120 13.46 0.62 -0.41
C TYR A 120 13.59 -0.24 -1.68
N VAL A 121 14.64 -1.06 -1.78
CA VAL A 121 14.81 -2.03 -2.86
C VAL A 121 13.78 -3.15 -2.75
N LEU A 122 13.60 -3.73 -1.56
CA LEU A 122 12.67 -4.85 -1.33
C LEU A 122 11.19 -4.44 -1.35
N SER A 123 10.87 -3.16 -1.16
CA SER A 123 9.50 -2.66 -1.01
C SER A 123 8.59 -3.06 -2.16
N ARG A 124 9.14 -3.26 -3.37
CA ARG A 124 8.37 -3.75 -4.52
C ARG A 124 7.79 -5.14 -4.26
N TYR A 125 8.60 -6.04 -3.72
CA TYR A 125 8.20 -7.41 -3.38
C TYR A 125 7.36 -7.45 -2.12
N VAL A 126 7.72 -6.66 -1.10
CA VAL A 126 6.97 -6.58 0.17
C VAL A 126 5.55 -6.07 -0.07
N ILE A 127 5.39 -5.01 -0.87
CA ILE A 127 4.07 -4.47 -1.22
C ILE A 127 3.25 -5.52 -1.99
N ALA A 128 3.84 -6.18 -2.99
CA ALA A 128 3.15 -7.22 -3.75
C ALA A 128 2.67 -8.37 -2.85
N LEU A 129 3.55 -8.88 -1.98
CA LEU A 129 3.21 -9.93 -1.02
C LEU A 129 2.12 -9.49 -0.05
N LEU A 130 2.17 -8.25 0.47
CA LEU A 130 1.13 -7.71 1.35
C LEU A 130 -0.23 -7.67 0.67
N PHE A 131 -0.29 -7.22 -0.60
CA PHE A 131 -1.55 -7.16 -1.34
C PHE A 131 -2.09 -8.54 -1.70
N VAL A 132 -1.23 -9.49 -2.06
CA VAL A 132 -1.68 -10.87 -2.28
C VAL A 132 -2.14 -11.51 -0.98
N ALA A 133 -1.41 -11.34 0.13
CA ALA A 133 -1.79 -11.90 1.42
C ALA A 133 -3.14 -11.33 1.92
N THR A 134 -3.33 -10.02 1.82
CA THR A 134 -4.59 -9.38 2.20
C THR A 134 -5.73 -9.74 1.25
N GLY A 135 -5.50 -9.75 -0.07
CA GLY A 135 -6.51 -10.14 -1.07
C GLY A 135 -6.94 -11.60 -0.94
N SER A 136 -5.99 -12.51 -0.72
CA SER A 136 -6.24 -13.94 -0.52
C SER A 136 -6.98 -14.22 0.79
N ALA A 137 -6.61 -13.54 1.89
CA ALA A 137 -7.34 -13.64 3.15
C ALA A 137 -8.79 -13.15 3.03
N LEU A 138 -9.00 -12.05 2.31
CA LEU A 138 -10.31 -11.46 2.09
C LEU A 138 -11.17 -12.34 1.17
N LEU A 139 -10.57 -12.93 0.13
CA LEU A 139 -11.22 -13.93 -0.73
C LEU A 139 -11.61 -15.19 0.06
N TYR A 140 -10.70 -15.73 0.89
CA TYR A 140 -10.97 -16.91 1.71
C TYR A 140 -12.17 -16.70 2.64
N LYS A 141 -12.17 -15.60 3.39
CA LYS A 141 -13.29 -15.26 4.27
C LYS A 141 -14.61 -15.13 3.50
N SER A 142 -14.57 -14.52 2.33
CA SER A 142 -15.75 -14.34 1.49
C SER A 142 -16.31 -15.67 0.98
N LEU A 143 -15.46 -16.56 0.47
CA LEU A 143 -15.89 -17.87 -0.05
C LEU A 143 -16.46 -18.78 1.06
N VAL A 144 -15.83 -18.80 2.23
CA VAL A 144 -16.32 -19.60 3.37
C VAL A 144 -17.69 -19.10 3.83
N VAL A 145 -17.89 -17.78 3.91
CA VAL A 145 -19.19 -17.21 4.30
C VAL A 145 -20.26 -17.44 3.24
N LEU A 146 -19.91 -17.43 1.95
CA LEU A 146 -20.83 -17.75 0.85
C LEU A 146 -21.23 -19.24 0.79
N GLY A 147 -20.75 -20.07 1.72
CA GLY A 147 -21.16 -21.46 1.89
C GLY A 147 -20.29 -22.47 1.16
N LEU A 148 -19.15 -22.05 0.59
CA LEU A 148 -18.18 -22.97 0.01
C LEU A 148 -17.47 -23.78 1.12
N SER A 149 -17.16 -25.05 0.85
CA SER A 149 -16.37 -25.87 1.77
C SER A 149 -15.01 -25.20 2.05
N GLN A 150 -14.54 -25.26 3.30
CA GLN A 150 -13.25 -24.69 3.72
C GLN A 150 -12.09 -25.24 2.88
N THR A 151 -12.12 -26.55 2.58
CA THR A 151 -11.09 -27.21 1.76
C THR A 151 -11.08 -26.67 0.33
N ILE A 152 -12.26 -26.53 -0.29
CA ILE A 152 -12.37 -26.01 -1.66
C ILE A 152 -11.95 -24.53 -1.69
N SER A 153 -12.39 -23.75 -0.71
CA SER A 153 -12.03 -22.33 -0.59
C SER A 153 -10.51 -22.15 -0.48
N LEU A 154 -9.84 -22.99 0.32
CA LEU A 154 -8.40 -22.95 0.50
C LEU A 154 -7.65 -23.28 -0.80
N ILE A 155 -8.09 -24.31 -1.53
CA ILE A 155 -7.50 -24.68 -2.83
C ILE A 155 -7.63 -23.51 -3.83
N VAL A 156 -8.82 -22.93 -3.96
CA VAL A 156 -9.07 -21.79 -4.86
C VAL A 156 -8.20 -20.58 -4.48
N VAL A 157 -8.10 -20.28 -3.18
CA VAL A 157 -7.29 -19.16 -2.68
C VAL A 157 -5.81 -19.38 -2.93
N ILE A 158 -5.28 -20.60 -2.75
CA ILE A 158 -3.87 -20.91 -3.05
C ILE A 158 -3.58 -20.72 -4.55
N ILE A 159 -4.46 -21.21 -5.42
CA ILE A 159 -4.30 -21.07 -6.87
C ILE A 159 -4.29 -19.58 -7.24
N ILE A 160 -5.23 -18.79 -6.72
CA ILE A 160 -5.33 -17.36 -7.00
C ILE A 160 -4.15 -16.59 -6.41
N ALA A 161 -3.71 -16.93 -5.20
CA ALA A 161 -2.55 -16.29 -4.57
C ALA A 161 -1.26 -16.57 -5.35
N ALA A 162 -1.02 -17.83 -5.75
CA ALA A 162 0.14 -18.20 -6.55
C ALA A 162 0.14 -17.48 -7.92
N THR A 163 -1.01 -17.48 -8.59
CA THR A 163 -1.18 -16.78 -9.88
C THR A 163 -1.02 -15.27 -9.72
N GLY A 164 -1.57 -14.70 -8.65
CA GLY A 164 -1.46 -13.28 -8.30
C GLY A 164 -0.02 -12.85 -8.04
N ILE A 165 0.74 -13.61 -7.24
CA ILE A 165 2.17 -13.38 -7.01
C ILE A 165 2.93 -13.42 -8.32
N TYR A 166 2.73 -14.47 -9.12
CA TYR A 166 3.40 -14.63 -10.40
C TYR A 166 3.13 -13.44 -11.33
N ASN A 167 1.86 -13.02 -11.44
CA ASN A 167 1.48 -11.88 -12.26
C ASN A 167 2.11 -10.58 -11.75
N GLN A 168 2.01 -10.29 -10.46
CA GLN A 168 2.55 -9.05 -9.87
C GLN A 168 4.07 -8.95 -9.98
N ILE A 169 4.79 -10.08 -9.91
CA ILE A 169 6.24 -10.12 -10.10
C ILE A 169 6.60 -9.98 -11.58
N LYS A 170 5.91 -10.71 -12.47
CA LYS A 170 6.21 -10.75 -13.91
C LYS A 170 5.95 -9.41 -14.60
N THR A 171 4.84 -8.72 -14.32
CA THR A 171 4.49 -7.44 -14.96
C THR A 171 5.50 -6.31 -14.64
N LYS A 172 6.58 -6.61 -13.90
CA LYS A 172 7.53 -5.66 -13.30
C LYS A 172 9.01 -6.02 -13.45
N ILE A 173 9.32 -7.10 -14.19
CA ILE A 173 10.57 -7.18 -14.96
C ILE A 173 10.31 -6.44 -16.27
#